data_AF-A0A3N6GDF9-F1
#
_entry.id   AF-A0A3N6GDF9-F1
#
_cell.length_a   1.000
_cell.length_b   1.000
_cell.length_c   1.000
_cell.angle_alpha   90.00
_cell.angle_beta   90.00
_cell.angle_gamma   90.00
#
_symmetry.space_group_name_H-M   'P 1'
#
loop_
_entity.id
_entity.type
_entity.pdbx_description
1 polymer ?
#
loop_
_entity_poly.entity_id
_entity_poly.type
_entity_poly.pdbx_seq_one_letter_code
_entity_poly.pdbx_strand_id
1 'polypeptide(L)'
;MRVSPKLARSTLVELTHGCAVPICSTALTMRGTFVRHGHVLVGDVALRGLKAKGSWGFDEREVRRAAQALMDLPVDAQDLVQIELPVSRPSESYSRRDLGPTGSL
;
A
#
# COMPACT_ATOMS: atom_id res chain seq x y z
N MET A 1 -14.93 12.47 -5.65
CA MET A 1 -14.26 13.61 -6.34
C MET A 1 -12.83 13.19 -6.60
N ARG A 2 -12.24 13.51 -7.76
CA ARG A 2 -10.83 13.16 -8.02
C ARG A 2 -9.90 14.09 -7.25
N VAL A 3 -9.06 13.51 -6.39
CA VAL A 3 -8.05 14.23 -5.60
C VAL A 3 -6.64 13.84 -6.04
N SER A 4 -5.68 14.74 -5.79
CA SER A 4 -4.28 14.46 -6.08
C SER A 4 -3.72 13.38 -5.13
N PRO A 5 -2.65 12.66 -5.53
CA PRO A 5 -1.95 11.72 -4.66
C PRO A 5 -1.51 12.32 -3.30
N LYS A 6 -1.07 13.58 -3.31
CA LYS A 6 -0.65 14.28 -2.09
C LYS A 6 -1.83 14.55 -1.17
N LEU A 7 -2.96 15.01 -1.73
CA LEU A 7 -4.18 15.27 -0.96
C LEU A 7 -4.76 13.96 -0.43
N ALA A 8 -4.83 12.90 -1.23
CA ALA A 8 -5.27 11.58 -0.80
C ALA A 8 -4.44 11.06 0.39
N ARG A 9 -3.10 11.20 0.33
CA ARG A 9 -2.22 10.85 1.44
C ARG A 9 -2.51 11.66 2.70
N SER A 10 -2.62 12.98 2.58
CA SER A 10 -2.91 13.85 3.73
C SER A 10 -4.25 13.51 4.37
N THR A 11 -5.31 13.33 3.55
CA THR A 11 -6.63 12.93 4.03
C THR A 11 -6.60 11.57 4.73
N LEU A 12 -5.89 10.58 4.16
CA LEU A 12 -5.76 9.27 4.80
C LEU A 12 -5.08 9.40 6.17
N VAL A 13 -3.93 10.08 6.25
CA VAL A 13 -3.17 10.28 7.50
C VAL A 13 -4.00 10.98 8.57
N GLU A 14 -4.75 12.02 8.18
CA GLU A 14 -5.59 12.77 9.09
C GLU A 14 -6.74 11.92 9.65
N LEU A 15 -7.45 11.20 8.79
CA LEU A 15 -8.59 10.38 9.18
C LEU A 15 -8.20 9.15 9.99
N THR A 16 -6.98 8.65 9.81
CA THR A 16 -6.45 7.51 10.56
C THR A 16 -5.54 7.94 11.70
N HIS A 17 -5.64 9.19 12.17
CA HIS A 17 -4.89 9.65 13.32
C HIS A 17 -5.33 8.88 14.57
N GLY A 18 -4.39 8.18 15.21
CA GLY A 18 -4.67 7.32 16.37
C GLY A 18 -5.17 5.91 16.00
N CYS A 19 -5.11 5.52 14.73
CA CYS A 19 -5.37 4.13 14.32
C CYS A 19 -4.39 3.18 15.01
N ALA A 20 -4.88 2.03 15.48
CA ALA A 20 -4.07 1.03 16.18
C ALA A 20 -3.04 0.34 15.26
N VAL A 21 -3.28 0.31 13.94
CA VAL A 21 -2.35 -0.26 12.97
C VAL A 21 -1.46 0.80 12.34
N PRO A 22 -0.15 0.54 12.16
CA PRO A 22 0.72 1.41 11.37
C PRO A 22 0.28 1.45 9.90
N ILE A 23 0.10 2.65 9.34
CA ILE A 23 -0.39 2.82 7.97
C ILE A 23 0.71 3.37 7.06
N CYS A 24 1.05 2.62 6.01
CA CYS A 24 2.02 3.03 4.99
C CYS A 24 1.40 4.00 3.96
N SER A 25 1.10 5.23 4.39
CA SER A 25 0.43 6.24 3.56
C SER A 25 1.27 6.74 2.37
N THR A 26 2.58 6.48 2.36
CA THR A 26 3.49 6.85 1.26
C THR A 26 3.16 6.11 -0.04
N ALA A 27 2.53 4.93 0.04
CA ALA A 27 2.09 4.15 -1.11
C ALA A 27 1.19 4.95 -2.07
N LEU A 28 0.37 5.87 -1.55
CA LEU A 28 -0.48 6.76 -2.36
C LEU A 28 0.32 7.75 -3.22
N THR A 29 1.58 8.01 -2.88
CA THR A 29 2.47 8.95 -3.60
C THR A 29 3.56 8.25 -4.42
N MET A 30 3.72 6.93 -4.29
CA MET A 30 4.75 6.17 -5.02
C MET A 30 4.37 6.03 -6.50
N ARG A 31 5.08 6.72 -7.39
CA ARG A 31 4.76 6.73 -8.83
C ARG A 31 5.04 5.39 -9.53
N GLY A 32 6.14 4.70 -9.21
CA GLY A 32 6.61 3.56 -10.00
C GLY A 32 5.64 2.37 -10.03
N THR A 33 5.30 1.83 -8.87
CA THR A 33 4.41 0.69 -8.70
C THR A 33 2.95 1.04 -9.03
N PHE A 34 2.49 2.21 -8.60
CA PHE A 34 1.11 2.66 -8.86
C PHE A 34 0.83 2.88 -10.35
N VAL A 35 1.75 3.48 -11.11
CA VAL A 35 1.55 3.71 -12.55
C VAL A 35 1.44 2.39 -13.33
N ARG A 36 2.06 1.31 -12.85
CA ARG A 36 2.01 -0.01 -13.49
C ARG A 36 0.70 -0.77 -13.24
N HIS A 37 0.14 -0.67 -12.03
CA HIS A 37 -1.02 -1.48 -11.63
C HIS A 37 -2.33 -0.69 -11.53
N GLY A 38 -2.26 0.64 -11.50
CA GLY A 38 -3.42 1.54 -11.50
C GLY A 38 -4.27 1.48 -10.24
N HIS A 39 -3.83 0.78 -9.18
CA HIS A 39 -4.54 0.65 -7.91
C HIS A 39 -3.56 0.63 -6.75
N VAL A 40 -4.02 1.03 -5.56
CA VAL A 40 -3.31 0.89 -4.28
C VAL A 40 -4.24 0.19 -3.29
N LEU A 41 -3.75 -0.85 -2.62
CA LEU A 41 -4.49 -1.50 -1.54
C LEU A 41 -4.18 -0.79 -0.21
N VAL A 42 -5.23 -0.45 0.53
CA VAL A 42 -5.15 0.12 1.87
C VAL A 42 -6.07 -0.69 2.76
N GLY A 43 -5.49 -1.55 3.61
CA GLY A 43 -6.24 -2.59 4.31
C GLY A 43 -6.92 -3.55 3.31
N ASP A 44 -8.22 -3.72 3.44
CA ASP A 44 -9.09 -4.49 2.54
C ASP A 44 -9.66 -3.66 1.37
N VAL A 45 -9.46 -2.34 1.37
CA VAL A 45 -10.03 -1.44 0.37
C VAL A 45 -9.04 -1.20 -0.78
N ALA A 46 -9.47 -1.51 -2.00
CA ALA A 46 -8.76 -1.15 -3.23
C ALA A 46 -9.10 0.29 -3.65
N LEU A 47 -8.08 1.14 -3.70
CA LEU A 47 -8.18 2.51 -4.19
C LEU A 47 -7.83 2.55 -5.67
N ARG A 48 -8.80 2.90 -6.51
CA ARG A 48 -8.59 2.95 -7.96
C ARG A 48 -7.88 4.24 -8.35
N GLY A 49 -6.81 4.08 -9.13
CA GLY A 49 -6.11 5.17 -9.78
C GLY A 49 -6.95 5.74 -10.92
N LEU A 50 -7.26 7.02 -10.82
CA LEU A 50 -7.99 7.78 -11.84
C LEU A 50 -7.01 8.63 -12.65
N LYS A 51 -6.82 8.29 -13.93
CA LYS A 51 -6.01 9.07 -14.86
C LYS A 51 -6.89 10.06 -15.61
N ALA A 52 -6.62 11.36 -15.46
CA ALA A 52 -7.30 12.42 -16.20
C ALA A 52 -6.30 13.51 -16.59
N LYS A 53 -6.37 13.98 -17.85
CA LYS A 53 -5.48 15.04 -18.40
C LYS A 53 -4.00 14.82 -18.06
N GLY A 54 -3.51 13.59 -18.28
CA GLY A 54 -2.10 13.22 -18.05
C GLY A 54 -1.67 13.10 -16.57
N SER A 55 -2.57 13.31 -15.61
CA SER A 55 -2.27 13.22 -14.18
C SER A 55 -3.08 12.12 -13.49
N TRP A 56 -2.41 11.35 -12.64
CA TRP A 56 -3.07 10.37 -11.80
C TRP A 56 -3.64 11.02 -10.53
N GLY A 57 -4.72 10.45 -10.01
CA GLY A 57 -5.35 10.80 -8.75
C GLY A 57 -6.17 9.64 -8.21
N PHE A 58 -6.94 9.89 -7.17
CA PHE A 58 -7.81 8.90 -6.50
C PHE A 58 -9.22 9.46 -6.35
N ASP A 59 -10.23 8.60 -6.18
CA ASP A 59 -11.52 9.06 -5.68
C ASP A 59 -11.43 9.29 -4.17
N GLU A 60 -11.67 10.52 -3.74
CA GLU A 60 -11.71 10.88 -2.34
C GLU A 60 -12.68 10.02 -1.51
N ARG A 61 -13.79 9.57 -2.11
CA ARG A 61 -14.77 8.71 -1.42
C ARG A 61 -14.16 7.36 -1.06
N GLU A 62 -13.36 6.79 -1.95
CA GLU A 62 -12.66 5.54 -1.70
C GLU A 62 -11.57 5.73 -0.64
N VAL A 63 -10.83 6.85 -0.68
CA VAL A 63 -9.81 7.18 0.34
C VAL A 63 -10.44 7.28 1.73
N ARG A 64 -11.58 7.97 1.86
CA ARG A 64 -12.32 8.10 3.12
C ARG A 64 -12.86 6.76 3.60
N ARG A 65 -13.40 5.93 2.69
CA ARG A 65 -13.87 4.58 3.00
C ARG A 65 -12.75 3.70 3.52
N ALA A 66 -11.57 3.74 2.89
CA ALA A 66 -10.40 3.00 3.35
C ALA A 66 -9.93 3.46 4.74
N ALA A 67 -9.92 4.78 4.99
CA ALA A 67 -9.59 5.32 6.30
C ALA A 67 -10.57 4.82 7.38
N GLN A 68 -11.87 4.86 7.10
CA GLN A 68 -12.88 4.37 8.03
C GLN A 68 -12.74 2.87 8.29
N ALA A 69 -12.55 2.06 7.24
CA ALA A 69 -12.34 0.62 7.36
C ALA A 69 -11.14 0.30 8.27
N LEU A 70 -10.04 1.05 8.16
CA LEU A 70 -8.88 0.90 9.04
C LEU A 70 -9.16 1.31 10.49
N MET A 71 -9.93 2.37 10.72
CA MET A 71 -10.30 2.81 12.06
C MET A 71 -11.26 1.84 12.75
N ASP A 72 -12.12 1.17 11.97
CA ASP A 72 -13.08 0.20 12.48
C ASP A 72 -12.46 -1.18 12.74
N LEU A 73 -11.19 -1.40 12.39
CA LEU A 73 -10.50 -2.67 12.65
C LEU A 73 -10.43 -2.91 14.17
N PRO A 74 -11.04 -3.99 14.68
CA PRO A 74 -10.91 -4.36 16.08
C PRO A 74 -9.48 -4.88 16.31
N VAL A 75 -8.64 -4.04 16.90
CA VAL A 75 -7.29 -4.43 17.33
C VAL A 75 -7.28 -4.42 18.85
N ASP A 76 -7.28 -5.62 19.44
CA ASP A 76 -7.07 -5.78 20.87
C ASP A 76 -5.56 -5.87 21.16
N ALA A 77 -5.02 -4.84 21.81
CA ALA A 77 -3.62 -4.80 22.21
C ALA A 77 -3.26 -5.85 23.28
N GLN A 78 -4.25 -6.49 23.90
CA GLN A 78 -4.06 -7.60 24.83
C GLN A 78 -4.02 -8.98 24.13
N ASP A 79 -4.44 -9.06 22.86
CA ASP A 79 -4.42 -10.27 22.04
C ASP A 79 -3.15 -10.37 21.18
N LEU A 80 -2.03 -9.84 21.68
CA LEU A 80 -0.75 -9.89 20.99
C LEU A 80 -0.07 -11.24 21.24
N VAL A 81 0.21 -11.98 20.16
CA VAL A 81 1.08 -13.17 20.21
C VAL A 81 2.52 -12.82 19.87
N GLN A 82 3.48 -13.33 20.63
CA GLN A 82 4.89 -13.21 20.31
C GLN A 82 5.21 -14.11 19.12
N ILE A 83 5.61 -13.52 18.00
CA ILE A 83 6.09 -14.25 16.83
C ILE A 83 7.62 -14.13 16.80
N GLU A 84 8.31 -15.27 16.83
CA GLU A 84 9.73 -15.33 16.52
C GLU A 84 9.91 -15.21 15.01
N LEU A 85 10.37 -14.06 14.55
CA LEU A 85 10.78 -13.92 13.15
C LEU A 85 12.00 -14.81 12.92
N PRO A 86 12.01 -15.67 11.88
CA PRO A 86 13.20 -16.40 11.53
C PRO A 86 14.34 -15.40 11.31
N VAL A 87 15.51 -15.68 11.88
CA VAL A 87 16.68 -14.81 11.75
C VAL A 87 16.91 -14.59 10.26
N SER A 88 16.61 -13.37 9.82
CA SER A 88 16.75 -12.98 8.43
C SER A 88 18.25 -13.01 8.14
N ARG A 89 18.72 -14.11 7.53
CA ARG A 89 20.04 -14.12 6.92
C ARG A 89 19.97 -13.05 5.83
N PRO A 90 20.81 -12.01 5.85
CA PRO A 90 20.84 -11.03 4.78
C PRO A 90 20.92 -11.81 3.47
N SER A 91 19.90 -11.63 2.63
CA SER A 91 19.71 -12.41 1.42
C SER A 91 21.02 -12.48 0.67
N GLU A 92 21.55 -13.69 0.48
CA GLU A 92 22.54 -13.92 -0.58
C GLU A 92 21.90 -13.39 -1.85
N SER A 93 22.52 -12.35 -2.39
CA SER A 93 22.12 -11.73 -3.63
C SER A 93 22.15 -12.82 -4.70
N TYR A 94 20.97 -13.32 -5.08
CA TYR A 94 20.82 -14.11 -6.30
C TYR A 94 21.26 -13.21 -7.45
N SER A 95 22.53 -13.36 -7.82
CA SER A 95 23.08 -12.78 -9.03
C SER A 95 22.27 -13.36 -10.18
N ARG A 96 21.86 -12.49 -11.10
CA ARG A 96 21.16 -12.79 -12.36
C ARG A 96 21.99 -13.67 -13.34
N ARG A 97 22.97 -14.42 -12.84
CA ARG A 97 23.86 -15.31 -13.59
C ARG A 97 23.47 -16.78 -13.47
N ASP A 98 22.53 -17.13 -12.59
CA ASP A 98 22.13 -18.53 -12.36
C ASP A 98 20.86 -18.95 -13.13
N LEU A 99 20.31 -18.07 -13.97
CA LEU A 99 19.38 -18.49 -15.02
C LEU A 99 20.20 -19.13 -16.14
N GLY A 100 20.36 -20.45 -16.07
CA GLY A 100 20.86 -21.25 -17.18
C GLY A 100 20.08 -20.94 -18.47
N PRO A 101 20.67 -21.20 -19.65
CA PRO A 101 20.08 -20.81 -20.91
C PRO A 101 18.71 -21.48 -21.04
N THR A 102 17.67 -20.68 -21.20
CA THR A 102 16.34 -21.14 -21.62
C THR A 102 16.54 -21.89 -22.94
N GLY A 103 16.41 -23.21 -22.88
CA GLY A 103 16.45 -24.09 -24.05
C GLY A 103 15.39 -23.66 -25.05
N SER A 104 15.83 -23.48 -26.29
CA SER A 104 14.97 -23.32 -27.46
C SER A 104 14.18 -24.60 -27.70
N LEU A 105 12.87 -24.45 -27.91
CA LEU A 105 12.05 -25.30 -28.78
C LEU A 105 11.18 -24.40 -29.64
#